data_AF-A0A946TS03-F1
#
_entry.id   AF-A0A946TS03-F1
#
_cell.length_a   1.000
_cell.length_b   1.000
_cell.length_c   1.000
_cell.angle_alpha   90.00
_cell.angle_beta   90.00
_cell.angle_gamma   90.00
#
_symmetry.space_group_name_H-M   'P 1'
#
loop_
_entity.id
_entity.type
_entity.pdbx_description
1 polymer ?
#
loop_
_entity_poly.entity_id
_entity_poly.type
_entity_poly.pdbx_seq_one_letter_code
_entity_poly.pdbx_strand_id
1 'polypeptide(L)'
;MTGSDGYTPDQIKLTPEIILRAYAAGIFPMAESRDDHELFWVDPEMRGILPLDGLYISRSLKKRLRQQRYEIRCDTDFSGVIQGCAESTIDRNDTWINTEIIHLYSRLFHMGHAHTVECWRDDELVGGLYGIALKGVFFGESMFSRQTDASKIALVHLVARLRENGFVLLDTQFVTDHLTSLGAIEIPRDNYHQLLDEALSVEADFNADGSAEVHWAEIEKLLA
;
A
#
# COMPACT_ATOMS: atom_id res chain seq x y z
N MET A 1 -49.22 -17.60 19.44
CA MET A 1 -49.38 -17.07 18.07
C MET A 1 -49.45 -15.56 18.23
N THR A 2 -48.46 -14.75 17.83
CA THR A 2 -47.37 -14.87 16.87
C THR A 2 -46.18 -14.06 17.40
N GLY A 3 -45.02 -14.70 17.52
CA GLY A 3 -43.76 -14.00 17.76
C GLY A 3 -43.31 -13.33 16.46
N SER A 4 -42.87 -12.09 16.57
CA SER A 4 -42.10 -11.39 15.55
C SER A 4 -40.98 -10.64 16.25
N ASP A 5 -40.13 -11.39 16.96
CA ASP A 5 -38.79 -10.93 17.29
C ASP A 5 -38.02 -10.95 15.97
N GLY A 6 -38.11 -9.84 15.25
CA GLY A 6 -37.34 -9.58 14.05
C GLY A 6 -35.88 -9.47 14.42
N TYR A 7 -35.19 -10.60 14.51
CA TYR A 7 -33.74 -10.65 14.51
C TYR A 7 -33.27 -10.31 13.10
N THR A 8 -33.05 -9.02 12.82
CA THR A 8 -32.10 -8.63 11.77
C THR A 8 -30.73 -9.04 12.30
N PRO A 9 -29.99 -9.94 11.64
CA PRO A 9 -28.61 -10.18 12.01
C PRO A 9 -27.92 -8.83 12.00
N ASP A 10 -27.32 -8.42 13.12
CA ASP A 10 -26.38 -7.31 13.14
C ASP A 10 -25.43 -7.54 11.96
N GLN A 11 -25.50 -6.66 10.95
CA GLN A 11 -24.47 -6.61 9.92
C GLN A 11 -23.17 -6.48 10.69
N ILE A 12 -22.29 -7.49 10.59
CA ILE A 12 -21.00 -7.48 11.27
C ILE A 12 -20.31 -6.21 10.82
N LYS A 13 -20.26 -5.21 11.71
CA LYS A 13 -19.66 -3.92 11.38
C LYS A 13 -18.17 -4.17 11.15
N LEU A 14 -17.69 -3.80 9.97
CA LEU A 14 -16.27 -3.86 9.67
C LEU A 14 -15.51 -2.93 10.64
N THR A 15 -14.41 -3.44 11.14
CA THR A 15 -13.52 -2.72 12.07
C THR A 15 -12.09 -2.84 11.58
N PRO A 16 -11.21 -1.88 11.90
CA PRO A 16 -9.78 -1.96 11.59
C PRO A 16 -9.15 -3.28 12.02
N GLU A 17 -9.55 -3.82 13.17
CA GLU A 17 -9.06 -5.09 13.70
C GLU A 17 -9.50 -6.29 12.83
N ILE A 18 -10.71 -6.24 12.26
CA ILE A 18 -11.15 -7.23 11.27
C ILE A 18 -10.34 -7.10 9.98
N ILE A 19 -10.06 -5.88 9.52
CA ILE A 19 -9.23 -5.64 8.34
C ILE A 19 -7.83 -6.27 8.54
N LEU A 20 -7.17 -6.01 9.67
CA LEU A 20 -5.86 -6.60 9.97
C LEU A 20 -5.86 -8.13 10.00
N ARG A 21 -6.93 -8.74 10.55
CA ARG A 21 -7.08 -10.19 10.54
C ARG A 21 -7.29 -10.74 9.13
N ALA A 22 -8.00 -10.02 8.28
CA ALA A 22 -8.16 -10.39 6.88
C ALA A 22 -6.80 -10.36 6.16
N TYR A 23 -6.01 -9.28 6.34
CA TYR A 23 -4.66 -9.19 5.78
C TYR A 23 -3.75 -10.33 6.24
N ALA A 24 -3.77 -10.65 7.54
CA ALA A 24 -3.02 -11.79 8.08
C ALA A 24 -3.46 -13.14 7.48
N ALA A 25 -4.69 -13.24 6.96
CA ALA A 25 -5.19 -14.40 6.24
C ALA A 25 -5.00 -14.30 4.72
N GLY A 26 -4.32 -13.26 4.21
CA GLY A 26 -4.10 -13.03 2.78
C GLY A 26 -5.30 -12.43 2.05
N ILE A 27 -6.30 -11.91 2.76
CA ILE A 27 -7.54 -11.38 2.21
C ILE A 27 -7.58 -9.86 2.40
N PHE A 28 -8.07 -9.12 1.40
CA PHE A 28 -8.18 -7.66 1.46
C PHE A 28 -9.57 -7.17 1.01
N PRO A 29 -10.05 -6.03 1.55
CA PRO A 29 -11.35 -5.48 1.19
C PRO A 29 -11.27 -4.62 -0.08
N MET A 30 -12.33 -4.64 -0.89
CA MET A 30 -12.54 -3.69 -1.99
C MET A 30 -14.01 -3.27 -2.04
N ALA A 31 -14.31 -2.12 -2.64
CA ALA A 31 -15.67 -1.73 -3.03
C ALA A 31 -15.81 -1.80 -4.56
N GLU A 32 -17.03 -1.94 -5.07
CA GLU A 32 -17.24 -1.95 -6.53
C GLU A 32 -17.02 -0.56 -7.15
N SER A 33 -17.37 0.50 -6.41
CA SER A 33 -17.21 1.89 -6.83
C SER A 33 -17.05 2.82 -5.62
N ARG A 34 -16.72 4.09 -5.88
CA ARG A 34 -16.53 5.10 -4.83
C ARG A 34 -17.82 5.40 -4.06
N ASP A 35 -18.96 5.26 -4.73
CA ASP A 35 -20.29 5.55 -4.20
C ASP A 35 -20.97 4.30 -3.60
N ASP A 36 -20.34 3.13 -3.73
CA ASP A 36 -20.83 1.91 -3.09
C ASP A 36 -20.55 1.95 -1.58
N HIS A 37 -21.48 1.45 -0.79
CA HIS A 37 -21.38 1.34 0.66
C HIS A 37 -20.98 -0.07 1.11
N GLU A 38 -21.03 -1.06 0.22
CA GLU A 38 -20.67 -2.44 0.53
C GLU A 38 -19.20 -2.70 0.20
N LEU A 39 -18.57 -3.51 1.05
CA LEU A 39 -17.22 -4.01 0.84
C LEU A 39 -17.29 -5.52 0.61
N PHE A 40 -16.53 -5.99 -0.35
CA PHE A 40 -16.31 -7.41 -0.61
C PHE A 40 -14.86 -7.79 -0.36
N TRP A 41 -14.65 -9.06 -0.06
CA TRP A 41 -13.35 -9.62 0.27
C TRP A 41 -12.73 -10.30 -0.94
N VAL A 42 -11.45 -10.07 -1.15
CA VAL A 42 -10.71 -10.57 -2.31
C VAL A 42 -9.55 -11.43 -1.87
N ASP A 43 -9.43 -12.58 -2.53
CA ASP A 43 -8.31 -13.50 -2.47
C ASP A 43 -8.11 -14.07 -3.89
N PRO A 44 -7.19 -13.51 -4.69
CA PRO A 44 -7.02 -13.88 -6.10
C PRO A 44 -6.23 -15.18 -6.25
N GLU A 45 -6.48 -15.95 -7.33
CA GLU A 45 -5.72 -17.19 -7.61
C GLU A 45 -4.25 -16.92 -7.94
N MET A 46 -3.96 -15.76 -8.54
CA MET A 46 -2.63 -15.23 -8.78
C MET A 46 -2.48 -13.93 -7.98
N ARG A 47 -1.47 -13.87 -7.12
CA ARG A 47 -1.20 -12.73 -6.25
C ARG A 47 0.01 -11.95 -6.77
N GLY A 48 -0.15 -10.63 -6.89
CA GLY A 48 0.94 -9.72 -7.24
C GLY A 48 1.86 -9.45 -6.05
N ILE A 49 3.17 -9.57 -6.27
CA ILE A 49 4.19 -9.15 -5.32
C ILE A 49 5.26 -8.32 -6.02
N LEU A 50 5.95 -7.46 -5.26
CA LEU A 50 7.17 -6.82 -5.71
C LEU A 50 8.34 -7.33 -4.86
N PRO A 51 9.16 -8.27 -5.36
CA PRO A 51 10.30 -8.75 -4.61
C PRO A 51 11.22 -7.59 -4.22
N LEU A 52 11.58 -7.49 -2.94
CA LEU A 52 12.36 -6.35 -2.42
C LEU A 52 13.75 -6.24 -3.08
N ASP A 53 14.34 -7.37 -3.47
CA ASP A 53 15.59 -7.44 -4.24
C ASP A 53 15.37 -7.55 -5.77
N GLY A 54 14.11 -7.53 -6.22
CA GLY A 54 13.71 -7.60 -7.63
C GLY A 54 13.29 -6.27 -8.24
N LEU A 55 13.38 -5.16 -7.50
CA LEU A 55 12.99 -3.83 -7.98
C LEU A 55 13.83 -3.42 -9.20
N TYR A 56 13.17 -3.24 -10.34
CA TYR A 56 13.79 -2.75 -11.55
C TYR A 56 13.70 -1.23 -11.65
N ILE A 57 14.85 -0.55 -11.57
CA ILE A 57 14.94 0.91 -11.74
C ILE A 57 15.58 1.24 -13.08
N SER A 58 14.76 1.73 -14.02
CA SER A 58 15.23 2.13 -15.34
C SER A 58 16.29 3.24 -15.28
N ARG A 59 17.14 3.35 -16.32
CA ARG A 59 18.20 4.37 -16.37
C ARG A 59 17.69 5.80 -16.21
N SER A 60 16.54 6.13 -16.80
CA SER A 60 15.92 7.45 -16.67
C SER A 60 15.40 7.70 -15.26
N LEU A 61 14.83 6.69 -14.60
CA LEU A 61 14.39 6.79 -13.21
C LEU A 61 15.59 6.93 -12.26
N LYS A 62 16.66 6.16 -12.45
CA LYS A 62 17.93 6.31 -11.70
C LYS A 62 18.47 7.75 -11.81
N LYS A 63 18.42 8.35 -13.00
CA LYS A 63 18.83 9.75 -13.22
C LYS A 63 17.92 10.72 -12.46
N ARG A 64 16.60 10.49 -12.45
CA ARG A 64 15.61 11.36 -11.78
C ARG A 64 15.75 11.31 -10.27
N LEU A 65 15.90 10.12 -9.68
CA LEU A 65 16.16 9.94 -8.25
C LEU A 65 17.38 10.75 -7.81
N ARG A 66 18.51 10.63 -8.52
CA ARG A 66 19.76 11.36 -8.22
C ARG A 66 19.65 12.89 -8.33
N GLN A 67 18.60 13.42 -8.97
CA GLN A 67 18.38 14.87 -9.01
C GLN A 67 17.74 15.40 -7.72
N GLN A 68 17.15 14.53 -6.89
CA GLN A 68 16.52 14.88 -5.61
C GLN A 68 15.60 16.10 -5.71
N ARG A 69 14.77 16.12 -6.77
CA ARG A 69 13.81 17.22 -7.03
C ARG A 69 12.54 17.13 -6.21
N TYR A 70 12.34 16.00 -5.54
CA TYR A 70 11.20 15.76 -4.69
C TYR A 70 11.70 15.58 -3.27
N GLU A 71 11.02 16.21 -2.33
CA GLU A 71 11.14 15.92 -0.92
C GLU A 71 10.27 14.69 -0.62
N ILE A 72 10.82 13.73 0.11
CA ILE A 72 10.11 12.49 0.44
C ILE A 72 9.78 12.54 1.92
N ARG A 73 8.50 12.41 2.24
CA ARG A 73 7.99 12.36 3.61
C ARG A 73 7.26 11.04 3.84
N CYS A 74 7.17 10.61 5.09
CA CYS A 74 6.39 9.43 5.48
C CYS A 74 5.48 9.80 6.64
N ASP A 75 4.25 9.29 6.61
CA ASP A 75 3.25 9.44 7.65
C ASP A 75 2.93 10.91 8.04
N THR A 76 3.04 11.86 7.08
CA THR A 76 2.76 13.29 7.36
C THR A 76 1.41 13.76 6.83
N ASP A 77 0.87 13.13 5.78
CA ASP A 77 -0.43 13.46 5.20
C ASP A 77 -1.16 12.23 4.63
N PHE A 78 -1.59 11.33 5.53
CA PHE A 78 -2.38 10.15 5.14
C PHE A 78 -3.65 10.53 4.36
N SER A 79 -4.35 11.59 4.82
CA SER A 79 -5.58 12.06 4.18
C SER A 79 -5.31 12.53 2.74
N GLY A 80 -4.27 13.32 2.51
CA GLY A 80 -3.89 13.77 1.17
C GLY A 80 -3.56 12.61 0.24
N VAL A 81 -2.82 11.61 0.74
CA VAL A 81 -2.43 10.43 -0.06
C VAL A 81 -3.62 9.55 -0.42
N ILE A 82 -4.47 9.19 0.54
CA ILE A 82 -5.62 8.32 0.26
C ILE A 82 -6.65 9.02 -0.64
N GLN A 83 -6.85 10.33 -0.47
CA GLN A 83 -7.71 11.11 -1.37
C GLN A 83 -7.12 11.20 -2.77
N GLY A 84 -5.81 11.46 -2.90
CA GLY A 84 -5.13 11.43 -4.20
C GLY A 84 -5.24 10.07 -4.90
N CYS A 85 -5.18 8.97 -4.14
CA CYS A 85 -5.42 7.62 -4.64
C CYS A 85 -6.87 7.38 -5.05
N ALA A 86 -7.83 8.09 -4.46
CA ALA A 86 -9.24 7.96 -4.73
C ALA A 86 -9.75 8.87 -5.87
N GLU A 87 -8.92 9.78 -6.39
CA GLU A 87 -9.30 10.69 -7.47
C GLU A 87 -9.64 9.94 -8.77
N SER A 88 -10.73 10.33 -9.42
CA SER A 88 -10.99 9.94 -10.81
C SER A 88 -10.01 10.68 -11.72
N THR A 89 -9.42 9.95 -12.67
CA THR A 89 -8.52 10.47 -13.69
C THR A 89 -9.11 10.22 -15.07
N ILE A 90 -8.52 10.83 -16.11
CA ILE A 90 -8.95 10.62 -17.50
C ILE A 90 -8.92 9.13 -17.88
N ASP A 91 -7.93 8.39 -17.36
CA ASP A 91 -7.74 6.97 -17.64
C ASP A 91 -8.50 6.06 -16.66
N ARG A 92 -9.01 6.61 -15.55
CA ARG A 92 -9.71 5.88 -14.48
C ARG A 92 -10.87 6.71 -13.94
N ASN A 93 -12.05 6.51 -14.50
CA ASN A 93 -13.23 7.30 -14.14
C ASN A 93 -13.82 6.97 -12.75
N ASP A 94 -13.45 5.83 -12.15
CA ASP A 94 -13.99 5.35 -10.87
C ASP A 94 -12.91 4.68 -10.01
N THR A 95 -13.14 4.53 -8.71
CA THR A 95 -12.20 3.92 -7.77
C THR A 95 -12.92 2.99 -6.79
N TRP A 96 -12.23 1.96 -6.32
CA TRP A 96 -12.74 1.11 -5.24
C TRP A 96 -12.62 1.77 -3.86
N ILE A 97 -11.93 2.91 -3.75
CA ILE A 97 -11.71 3.64 -2.50
C ILE A 97 -12.95 4.49 -2.17
N ASN A 98 -13.91 3.87 -1.50
CA ASN A 98 -15.12 4.53 -1.01
C ASN A 98 -14.91 5.21 0.37
N THR A 99 -15.99 5.81 0.88
CA THR A 99 -15.98 6.51 2.19
C THR A 99 -15.64 5.58 3.36
N GLU A 100 -16.12 4.33 3.34
CA GLU A 100 -15.88 3.36 4.41
C GLU A 100 -14.41 2.92 4.46
N ILE A 101 -13.78 2.67 3.30
CA ILE A 101 -12.34 2.39 3.18
C ILE A 101 -11.54 3.58 3.71
N ILE A 102 -11.86 4.81 3.30
CA ILE A 102 -11.16 5.99 3.81
C ILE A 102 -11.22 6.04 5.34
N HIS A 103 -12.39 5.78 5.92
CA HIS A 103 -12.57 5.80 7.36
C HIS A 103 -11.80 4.66 8.07
N LEU A 104 -11.92 3.42 7.60
CA LEU A 104 -11.24 2.26 8.17
C LEU A 104 -9.72 2.40 8.12
N TYR A 105 -9.18 2.84 6.98
CA TYR A 105 -7.74 2.97 6.80
C TYR A 105 -7.18 4.20 7.48
N SER A 106 -7.96 5.29 7.60
CA SER A 106 -7.59 6.40 8.48
C SER A 106 -7.49 5.94 9.93
N ARG A 107 -8.39 5.07 10.41
CA ARG A 107 -8.24 4.49 11.75
C ARG A 107 -7.01 3.60 11.86
N LEU A 108 -6.71 2.78 10.85
CA LEU A 108 -5.48 1.97 10.81
C LEU A 108 -4.22 2.83 10.84
N PHE A 109 -4.21 3.99 10.18
CA PHE A 109 -3.11 4.96 10.25
C PHE A 109 -2.90 5.44 11.70
N HIS A 110 -3.98 5.87 12.37
CA HIS A 110 -3.89 6.31 13.78
C HIS A 110 -3.50 5.17 14.75
N MET A 111 -3.74 3.92 14.37
CA MET A 111 -3.31 2.74 15.12
C MET A 111 -1.84 2.35 14.83
N GLY A 112 -1.16 3.04 13.91
CA GLY A 112 0.22 2.74 13.52
C GLY A 112 0.38 1.55 12.59
N HIS A 113 -0.68 1.18 11.86
CA HIS A 113 -0.66 0.06 10.91
C HIS A 113 -0.72 0.49 9.45
N ALA A 114 -1.36 1.62 9.14
CA ALA A 114 -1.29 2.18 7.79
C ALA A 114 -0.18 3.22 7.73
N HIS A 115 0.52 3.26 6.59
CA HIS A 115 1.65 4.17 6.38
C HIS A 115 1.61 4.78 4.99
N THR A 116 2.24 5.94 4.85
CA THR A 116 2.41 6.65 3.57
C THR A 116 3.86 6.81 3.18
N VAL A 117 4.11 6.84 1.87
CA VAL A 117 5.32 7.43 1.30
C VAL A 117 4.89 8.51 0.33
N GLU A 118 5.31 9.73 0.61
CA GLU A 118 4.79 10.95 0.00
C GLU A 118 5.87 11.63 -0.81
N CYS A 119 5.49 12.14 -1.97
CA CYS A 119 6.38 12.84 -2.89
C CYS A 119 5.92 14.29 -2.99
N TRP A 120 6.73 15.19 -2.42
CA TRP A 120 6.46 16.61 -2.30
C TRP A 120 7.35 17.42 -3.23
N ARG A 121 6.82 18.51 -3.77
CA ARG A 121 7.61 19.50 -4.51
C ARG A 121 7.01 20.87 -4.27
N ASP A 122 7.86 21.83 -3.88
CA ASP A 122 7.45 23.20 -3.62
C ASP A 122 6.27 23.27 -2.62
N ASP A 123 6.32 22.44 -1.57
CA ASP A 123 5.28 22.21 -0.54
C ASP A 123 3.93 21.65 -1.06
N GLU A 124 3.88 21.16 -2.30
CA GLU A 124 2.71 20.48 -2.87
C GLU A 124 2.90 18.96 -2.88
N LEU A 125 1.87 18.22 -2.44
CA LEU A 125 1.82 16.76 -2.56
C LEU A 125 1.53 16.36 -4.01
N VAL A 126 2.55 15.88 -4.72
CA VAL A 126 2.54 15.63 -6.16
C VAL A 126 2.52 14.15 -6.53
N GLY A 127 2.52 13.27 -5.54
CA GLY A 127 2.33 11.84 -5.69
C GLY A 127 2.61 11.13 -4.38
N GLY A 128 2.36 9.84 -4.35
CA GLY A 128 2.61 9.03 -3.17
C GLY A 128 1.90 7.70 -3.24
N LEU A 129 2.05 6.93 -2.18
CA LEU A 129 1.39 5.65 -1.97
C LEU A 129 1.06 5.47 -0.50
N TYR A 130 0.10 4.61 -0.22
CA TYR A 130 -0.15 4.12 1.13
C TYR A 130 -0.25 2.60 1.15
N GLY A 131 -0.07 2.04 2.34
CA GLY A 131 -0.22 0.61 2.56
C GLY A 131 -0.36 0.25 4.02
N ILE A 132 -0.52 -1.04 4.30
CA ILE A 132 -0.61 -1.60 5.65
C ILE A 132 0.68 -2.34 5.98
N ALA A 133 1.31 -2.00 7.11
CA ALA A 133 2.40 -2.77 7.69
C ALA A 133 1.87 -3.72 8.78
N LEU A 134 2.25 -4.99 8.67
CA LEU A 134 1.95 -5.99 9.68
C LEU A 134 3.09 -6.99 9.73
N LYS A 135 3.84 -7.03 10.84
CA LYS A 135 5.00 -7.92 10.96
C LYS A 135 5.96 -7.68 9.78
N GLY A 136 6.55 -8.71 9.19
CA GLY A 136 7.48 -8.60 8.07
C GLY A 136 6.84 -8.34 6.69
N VAL A 137 5.54 -8.06 6.60
CA VAL A 137 4.85 -7.79 5.33
C VAL A 137 4.31 -6.36 5.26
N PHE A 138 4.46 -5.75 4.09
CA PHE A 138 3.82 -4.52 3.71
C PHE A 138 2.84 -4.78 2.56
N PHE A 139 1.57 -4.44 2.76
CA PHE A 139 0.51 -4.53 1.75
C PHE A 139 0.36 -3.16 1.09
N GLY A 140 0.88 -3.00 -0.13
CA GLY A 140 0.77 -1.74 -0.88
C GLY A 140 -0.63 -1.58 -1.44
N GLU A 141 -1.41 -0.60 -0.98
CA GLU A 141 -2.84 -0.51 -1.30
C GLU A 141 -3.11 0.24 -2.60
N SER A 142 -2.56 1.45 -2.71
CA SER A 142 -2.73 2.27 -3.89
C SER A 142 -1.65 3.34 -3.95
N MET A 143 -1.47 3.89 -5.13
CA MET A 143 -0.58 5.01 -5.39
C MET A 143 -1.21 5.99 -6.37
N PHE A 144 -0.71 7.22 -6.38
CA PHE A 144 -1.11 8.26 -7.31
C PHE A 144 0.09 9.12 -7.72
N SER A 145 -0.03 9.78 -8.86
CA SER A 145 1.01 10.63 -9.41
C SER A 145 0.39 11.82 -10.14
N ARG A 146 0.71 13.04 -9.71
CA ARG A 146 0.35 14.29 -10.38
C ARG A 146 1.53 14.89 -11.15
N GLN A 147 2.75 14.46 -10.84
CA GLN A 147 3.95 14.78 -11.61
C GLN A 147 4.66 13.52 -12.11
N THR A 148 5.47 13.68 -13.15
CA THR A 148 6.16 12.57 -13.81
C THR A 148 7.03 11.79 -12.82
N ASP A 149 6.87 10.47 -12.79
CA ASP A 149 7.57 9.50 -11.91
C ASP A 149 7.44 9.75 -10.40
N ALA A 150 6.56 10.63 -9.93
CA ALA A 150 6.39 10.87 -8.49
C ALA A 150 5.99 9.57 -7.74
N SER A 151 5.03 8.80 -8.25
CA SER A 151 4.64 7.50 -7.67
C SER A 151 5.76 6.45 -7.73
N LYS A 152 6.53 6.41 -8.84
CA LYS A 152 7.65 5.48 -8.99
C LYS A 152 8.77 5.79 -7.98
N ILE A 153 9.03 7.07 -7.76
CA ILE A 153 10.00 7.53 -6.76
C ILE A 153 9.51 7.14 -5.36
N ALA A 154 8.24 7.40 -5.03
CA ALA A 154 7.65 6.95 -3.77
C ALA A 154 7.80 5.42 -3.58
N LEU A 155 7.59 4.61 -4.64
CA LEU A 155 7.78 3.16 -4.57
C LEU A 155 9.24 2.75 -4.33
N VAL A 156 10.21 3.42 -4.97
CA VAL A 156 11.64 3.16 -4.72
C VAL A 156 11.99 3.47 -3.27
N HIS A 157 11.48 4.58 -2.73
CA HIS A 157 11.67 4.93 -1.32
C HIS A 157 10.97 3.95 -0.38
N LEU A 158 9.76 3.46 -0.72
CA LEU A 158 9.11 2.39 0.02
C LEU A 158 10.01 1.15 0.09
N VAL A 159 10.46 0.63 -1.05
CA VAL A 159 11.27 -0.60 -1.07
C VAL A 159 12.56 -0.44 -0.27
N ALA A 160 13.22 0.72 -0.37
CA ALA A 160 14.40 1.01 0.47
C ALA A 160 14.05 0.97 1.96
N ARG A 161 12.98 1.64 2.39
CA ARG A 161 12.51 1.62 3.79
C ARG A 161 12.22 0.20 4.26
N LEU A 162 11.52 -0.59 3.45
CA LEU A 162 11.16 -1.97 3.79
C LEU A 162 12.39 -2.84 4.02
N ARG A 163 13.40 -2.74 3.14
CA ARG A 163 14.66 -3.49 3.27
C ARG A 163 15.46 -3.06 4.51
N GLU A 164 15.52 -1.76 4.77
CA GLU A 164 16.23 -1.22 5.93
C GLU A 164 15.57 -1.66 7.25
N ASN A 165 14.25 -1.75 7.26
CA ASN A 165 13.46 -1.98 8.46
C ASN A 165 13.00 -3.44 8.67
N GLY A 166 13.60 -4.39 7.95
CA GLY A 166 13.44 -5.82 8.20
C GLY A 166 12.20 -6.47 7.58
N PHE A 167 11.48 -5.78 6.70
CA PHE A 167 10.40 -6.38 5.94
C PHE A 167 10.96 -7.36 4.90
N VAL A 168 10.19 -8.40 4.62
CA VAL A 168 10.58 -9.48 3.70
C VAL A 168 9.59 -9.68 2.56
N LEU A 169 8.39 -9.09 2.66
CA LEU A 169 7.34 -9.21 1.66
C LEU A 169 6.68 -7.86 1.37
N LEU A 170 6.58 -7.51 0.09
CA LEU A 170 5.77 -6.41 -0.41
C LEU A 170 4.68 -6.98 -1.32
N ASP A 171 3.46 -7.04 -0.79
CA ASP A 171 2.25 -7.45 -1.53
C ASP A 171 1.73 -6.26 -2.34
N THR A 172 1.41 -6.50 -3.62
CA THR A 172 0.81 -5.50 -4.50
C THR A 172 -0.60 -5.88 -4.95
N GLN A 173 -1.16 -6.95 -4.37
CA GLN A 173 -2.44 -7.62 -4.64
C GLN A 173 -2.59 -8.08 -6.09
N PHE A 174 -2.59 -7.15 -7.03
CA PHE A 174 -2.64 -7.37 -8.47
C PHE A 174 -1.40 -6.80 -9.14
N VAL A 175 -1.01 -7.39 -10.27
CA VAL A 175 0.02 -6.80 -11.13
C VAL A 175 -0.63 -5.90 -12.17
N THR A 176 -0.02 -4.74 -12.39
CA THR A 176 -0.39 -3.80 -13.45
C THR A 176 0.82 -3.54 -14.33
N ASP A 177 0.65 -3.09 -15.57
CA ASP A 177 1.76 -2.72 -16.45
C ASP A 177 2.73 -1.73 -15.79
N HIS A 178 2.21 -0.81 -14.96
CA HIS A 178 3.02 0.11 -14.17
C HIS A 178 3.95 -0.62 -13.20
N LEU A 179 3.42 -1.56 -12.42
CA LEU A 179 4.20 -2.33 -11.44
C LEU A 179 5.11 -3.37 -12.10
N THR A 180 4.67 -4.01 -13.18
CA THR A 180 5.50 -4.91 -14.00
C THR A 180 6.75 -4.20 -14.50
N SER A 181 6.61 -2.94 -14.94
CA SER A 181 7.75 -2.12 -15.37
C SER A 181 8.77 -1.82 -14.26
N LEU A 182 8.41 -2.09 -13.00
CA LEU A 182 9.24 -1.93 -11.80
C LEU A 182 9.66 -3.27 -11.19
N GLY A 183 9.32 -4.41 -11.83
CA GLY A 183 9.74 -5.74 -11.39
C GLY A 183 8.70 -6.52 -10.59
N ALA A 184 7.44 -6.06 -10.53
CA ALA A 184 6.38 -6.84 -9.92
C ALA A 184 6.09 -8.11 -10.74
N ILE A 185 5.74 -9.18 -10.04
CA ILE A 185 5.43 -10.49 -10.61
C ILE A 185 4.15 -11.05 -9.99
N GLU A 186 3.50 -11.97 -10.69
CA GLU A 186 2.40 -12.76 -10.15
C GLU A 186 2.90 -14.13 -9.71
N ILE A 187 2.41 -14.59 -8.56
CA ILE A 187 2.67 -15.93 -8.04
C ILE A 187 1.36 -16.64 -7.70
N PRO A 188 1.29 -17.98 -7.77
CA PRO A 188 0.11 -18.72 -7.32
C PRO A 188 -0.22 -18.42 -5.85
N ARG A 189 -1.51 -18.37 -5.52
CA ARG A 189 -2.02 -18.09 -4.17
C ARG A 189 -1.35 -18.95 -3.09
N ASP A 190 -1.19 -20.24 -3.33
CA ASP A 190 -0.56 -21.15 -2.36
C ASP A 190 0.89 -20.76 -2.05
N ASN A 191 1.64 -20.32 -3.06
CA ASN A 191 3.01 -19.82 -2.86
C ASN A 191 3.00 -18.49 -2.11
N TYR A 192 2.02 -17.62 -2.38
CA TYR A 192 1.87 -16.37 -1.66
C TYR A 192 1.57 -16.60 -0.17
N HIS A 193 0.65 -17.51 0.17
CA HIS A 193 0.36 -17.81 1.58
C HIS A 193 1.57 -18.35 2.33
N GLN A 194 2.42 -19.15 1.69
CA GLN A 194 3.69 -19.59 2.29
C GLN A 194 4.59 -18.39 2.62
N LEU A 195 4.77 -17.47 1.67
CA LEU A 195 5.56 -16.24 1.91
C LEU A 195 4.93 -15.33 2.97
N LEU A 196 3.61 -15.24 2.99
CA LEU A 196 2.87 -14.45 3.97
C LEU A 196 3.04 -15.02 5.38
N ASP A 197 2.89 -16.34 5.56
CA ASP A 197 3.08 -17.01 6.85
C ASP A 197 4.51 -16.81 7.37
N GLU A 198 5.51 -16.92 6.48
CA GLU A 198 6.91 -16.62 6.81
C GLU A 198 7.09 -15.16 7.23
N ALA A 199 6.54 -14.20 6.46
CA ALA A 199 6.63 -12.78 6.75
C ALA A 199 5.94 -12.40 8.08
N LEU A 200 4.82 -13.04 8.41
CA LEU A 200 4.10 -12.82 9.67
C LEU A 200 4.88 -13.31 10.90
N SER A 201 5.90 -14.15 10.72
CA SER A 201 6.82 -14.59 11.77
C SER A 201 8.00 -13.63 12.02
N VAL A 202 8.19 -12.64 11.15
CA VAL A 202 9.28 -11.65 11.22
C VAL A 202 8.79 -10.39 11.93
N GLU A 203 9.57 -9.87 12.88
CA GLU A 203 9.31 -8.55 13.46
C GLU A 203 10.02 -7.48 12.62
N ALA A 204 9.23 -6.64 11.97
CA ALA A 204 9.68 -5.46 11.24
C ALA A 204 8.89 -4.24 11.74
N ASP A 205 9.45 -3.05 11.59
CA ASP A 205 8.83 -1.80 12.03
C ASP A 205 9.08 -0.71 11.00
N PHE A 206 8.03 -0.22 10.35
CA PHE A 206 8.11 0.80 9.29
C PHE A 206 8.83 2.07 9.75
N ASN A 207 8.78 2.37 11.05
CA ASN A 207 9.32 3.57 11.69
C ASN A 207 10.47 3.26 12.67
N ALA A 208 11.16 2.12 12.52
CA ALA A 208 12.18 1.62 13.46
C ALA A 208 13.28 2.63 13.84
N ASP A 209 13.68 3.50 12.92
CA ASP A 209 14.71 4.51 13.11
C ASP A 209 14.17 5.87 13.62
N GLY A 210 12.86 5.96 13.82
CA GLY A 210 12.15 7.19 14.20
C GLY A 210 12.24 8.30 13.15
N SER A 211 12.73 7.98 11.95
CA SER A 211 13.00 8.97 10.90
C SER A 211 11.85 9.01 9.89
N ALA A 212 11.43 10.23 9.54
CA ALA A 212 10.43 10.43 8.49
C ALA A 212 11.00 10.20 7.08
N GLU A 213 12.31 9.99 6.93
CA GLU A 213 13.02 9.92 5.65
C GLU A 213 13.90 8.67 5.55
N VAL A 214 13.90 8.01 4.40
CA VAL A 214 14.80 6.87 4.18
C VAL A 214 16.23 7.35 4.00
N HIS A 215 17.20 6.67 4.62
CA HIS A 215 18.61 6.99 4.41
C HIS A 215 18.98 6.82 2.93
N TRP A 216 19.54 7.88 2.33
CA TRP A 216 19.97 7.87 0.94
C TRP A 216 20.94 6.72 0.61
N ALA A 217 21.71 6.25 1.60
CA ALA A 217 22.59 5.09 1.45
C ALA A 217 21.84 3.81 1.03
N GLU A 218 20.61 3.59 1.51
CA GLU A 218 19.81 2.44 1.10
C GLU A 218 19.29 2.59 -0.33
N ILE A 219 18.89 3.81 -0.71
CA ILE A 219 18.54 4.14 -2.10
C ILE A 219 19.73 3.86 -3.03
N GLU A 220 20.95 4.23 -2.63
CA GLU A 220 22.15 3.96 -3.45
C GLU A 220 22.39 2.47 -3.70
N LYS A 221 22.08 1.60 -2.73
CA LYS A 221 22.16 0.14 -2.92
C LYS A 221 21.19 -0.36 -4.01
N LEU A 222 19.99 0.21 -4.08
CA LEU A 222 19.02 -0.10 -5.15
C LEU A 222 19.44 0.49 -6.51
N LEU A 223 20.25 1.55 -6.50
CA LEU A 223 20.73 2.22 -7.71
C LEU A 223 22.02 1.62 -8.29
N ALA A 224 22.71 0.74 -7.55
CA ALA A 224 23.86 -0.03 -8.04
C ALA A 224 23.47 -0.93 -9.24
#